data_AF-A0AA41JGZ5-F1
#
_entry.id   AF-A0AA41JGZ5-F1
#
_cell.length_a   1.000
_cell.length_b   1.000
_cell.length_c   1.000
_cell.angle_alpha   90.00
_cell.angle_beta   90.00
_cell.angle_gamma   90.00
#
_symmetry.space_group_name_H-M   'P 1'
#
loop_
_entity.id
_entity.type
_entity.pdbx_description
1 polymer ?
#
loop_
_entity_poly.entity_id
_entity_poly.type
_entity_poly.pdbx_seq_one_letter_code
_entity_poly.pdbx_strand_id
1 'polypeptide(L)'
;MLETLSAAPSDRTALSQWAARLAMSDRTLARLVVGETGLTFGRWRQKLHLVVALRQLADDTSVQQVAGLLGYDSVTAFITMFKKALGKWLASVASSTLLSGASTPQASHLRR
;
A
#
# COMPACT_ATOMS: atom_id res chain seq x y z
N MET A 1 4.17 -16.13 -4.45
CA MET A 1 3.92 -15.36 -3.21
C MET A 1 3.19 -14.05 -3.50
N LEU A 2 3.82 -13.09 -4.19
CA LEU A 2 3.24 -11.75 -4.36
C LEU A 2 1.89 -11.82 -5.07
N GLU A 3 1.81 -12.55 -6.19
CA GLU A 3 0.56 -12.81 -6.92
C GLU A 3 -0.50 -13.49 -6.05
N THR A 4 -0.11 -14.50 -5.26
CA THR A 4 -1.01 -15.20 -4.33
C THR A 4 -1.63 -14.23 -3.33
N LEU A 5 -0.82 -13.37 -2.72
CA LEU A 5 -1.29 -12.37 -1.76
C LEU A 5 -2.08 -11.24 -2.44
N SER A 6 -1.81 -10.92 -3.70
CA SER A 6 -2.63 -9.99 -4.49
C SER A 6 -4.02 -10.55 -4.80
N ALA A 7 -4.12 -11.86 -5.05
CA ALA A 7 -5.40 -12.55 -5.26
C ALA A 7 -6.16 -12.79 -3.96
N ALA A 8 -5.46 -12.99 -2.84
CA ALA A 8 -6.04 -13.20 -1.51
C ALA A 8 -5.46 -12.22 -0.46
N PRO A 9 -5.88 -10.94 -0.46
CA PRO A 9 -5.32 -9.92 0.44
C PRO A 9 -5.53 -10.20 1.94
N SER A 10 -6.53 -11.02 2.29
CA SER A 10 -6.77 -11.47 3.67
C SER A 10 -5.73 -12.46 4.19
N ASP A 11 -4.92 -13.09 3.34
CA ASP A 11 -3.95 -14.11 3.76
C ASP A 11 -2.85 -13.52 4.65
N ARG A 12 -2.87 -13.88 5.94
CA ARG A 12 -1.95 -13.35 6.97
C ARG A 12 -0.59 -14.07 7.03
N THR A 13 -0.27 -14.92 6.05
CA THR A 13 1.03 -15.60 5.97
C THR A 13 2.18 -14.60 6.06
N ALA A 14 3.04 -14.78 7.07
CA ALA A 14 4.19 -13.93 7.32
C ALA A 14 5.34 -14.19 6.33
N LEU A 15 6.30 -13.26 6.21
CA LEU A 15 7.46 -13.42 5.33
C LEU A 15 8.25 -14.70 5.66
N SER A 16 8.44 -15.00 6.94
CA SER A 16 9.15 -16.20 7.40
C SER A 16 8.46 -17.50 6.97
N GLN A 17 7.13 -17.52 7.02
CA GLN A 17 6.35 -18.67 6.57
C GLN A 17 6.44 -18.85 5.05
N TRP A 18 6.43 -17.75 4.29
CA TRP A 18 6.70 -17.81 2.86
C TRP A 18 8.13 -18.24 2.53
N ALA A 19 9.11 -17.78 3.30
CA ALA A 19 10.51 -18.19 3.14
C ALA A 19 10.66 -19.70 3.36
N ALA A 20 10.04 -20.23 4.41
CA ALA A 20 9.99 -21.67 4.67
C ALA A 20 9.32 -22.45 3.52
N ARG A 21 8.15 -22.00 3.03
CA ARG A 21 7.43 -22.65 1.90
C ARG A 21 8.25 -22.66 0.60
N LEU A 22 9.11 -21.67 0.40
CA LEU A 22 9.94 -21.51 -0.79
C LEU A 22 11.36 -22.08 -0.62
N ALA A 23 11.65 -22.72 0.51
CA ALA A 23 12.99 -23.21 0.87
C ALA A 23 14.07 -22.12 0.82
N MET A 24 13.73 -20.90 1.26
CA MET A 24 14.60 -19.73 1.30
C MET A 24 14.81 -19.26 2.74
N SER A 25 15.93 -18.55 2.99
CA SER A 25 16.05 -17.76 4.21
C SER A 25 15.20 -16.49 4.11
N ASP A 26 14.73 -15.98 5.27
CA ASP A 26 14.02 -14.71 5.38
C ASP A 26 14.79 -13.55 4.73
N ARG A 27 16.13 -13.53 4.90
CA ARG A 27 17.00 -12.49 4.32
C ARG A 27 17.01 -12.55 2.79
N THR A 28 17.03 -13.74 2.21
CA THR A 28 16.99 -13.90 0.75
C THR A 28 15.63 -13.46 0.22
N LEU A 29 14.54 -13.94 0.82
CA LEU A 29 13.20 -13.57 0.38
C LEU A 29 12.93 -12.06 0.57
N ALA A 30 13.34 -11.47 1.69
CA ALA A 30 13.21 -10.04 1.93
C ALA A 30 13.90 -9.20 0.83
N ARG A 31 15.12 -9.59 0.44
CA ARG A 31 15.88 -8.91 -0.62
C ARG A 31 15.21 -9.05 -1.98
N LEU A 32 14.70 -10.24 -2.31
CA LEU A 32 13.95 -10.45 -3.54
C LEU A 32 12.70 -9.57 -3.58
N VAL A 33 11.92 -9.50 -2.50
CA VAL A 33 10.74 -8.62 -2.44
C VAL A 33 11.11 -7.16 -2.65
N VAL A 34 12.20 -6.68 -2.04
CA VAL A 34 12.67 -5.30 -2.28
C VAL A 34 13.17 -5.11 -3.72
N GLY A 35 13.87 -6.09 -4.29
CA GLY A 35 14.34 -6.04 -5.68
C GLY A 35 13.18 -5.94 -6.68
N GLU A 36 12.13 -6.72 -6.48
CA GLU A 36 10.96 -6.77 -7.36
C GLU A 36 10.01 -5.58 -7.16
N THR A 37 9.83 -5.10 -5.93
CA THR A 37 8.77 -4.14 -5.59
C THR A 37 9.27 -2.76 -5.18
N GLY A 38 10.58 -2.61 -4.93
CA GLY A 38 11.17 -1.43 -4.32
C GLY A 38 10.79 -1.23 -2.84
N LEU A 39 10.05 -2.16 -2.22
CA LEU A 39 9.50 -2.01 -0.88
C LEU A 39 9.83 -3.23 -0.01
N THR A 40 9.97 -3.01 1.30
CA THR A 40 10.00 -4.13 2.25
C THR A 40 8.65 -4.84 2.22
N PHE A 41 8.62 -6.14 2.53
CA PHE A 41 7.40 -6.95 2.48
C PHE A 41 6.21 -6.34 3.24
N GLY A 42 6.44 -5.83 4.45
CA GLY A 42 5.40 -5.17 5.23
C GLY A 42 4.86 -3.89 4.57
N ARG A 43 5.74 -3.08 3.95
CA ARG A 43 5.33 -1.86 3.24
C ARG A 43 4.60 -2.17 1.95
N TRP A 44 5.09 -3.16 1.20
CA TRP A 44 4.42 -3.66 0.00
C TRP A 44 3.01 -4.16 0.33
N ARG A 45 2.88 -4.98 1.38
CA ARG A 45 1.58 -5.50 1.83
C ARG A 45 0.63 -4.39 2.29
N GLN A 46 1.12 -3.38 3.01
CA GLN A 46 0.30 -2.21 3.36
C GLN A 46 -0.19 -1.46 2.13
N LYS A 47 0.67 -1.27 1.11
CA LYS A 47 0.29 -0.63 -0.16
C LYS A 47 -0.77 -1.47 -0.90
N LEU A 48 -0.62 -2.79 -0.93
CA LEU A 48 -1.61 -3.69 -1.51
C LEU A 48 -2.98 -3.53 -0.84
N HIS A 49 -3.04 -3.59 0.50
CA HIS A 49 -4.30 -3.42 1.24
C HIS A 49 -4.92 -2.04 0.99
N LEU A 50 -4.10 -0.98 0.89
CA LEU A 50 -4.58 0.37 0.60
C LEU A 50 -5.21 0.46 -0.79
N VAL A 51 -4.56 -0.10 -1.82
CA VAL A 51 -5.09 -0.11 -3.20
C VAL A 51 -6.39 -0.89 -3.28
N VAL A 52 -6.47 -2.08 -2.66
CA VAL A 52 -7.69 -2.88 -2.64
C VAL A 52 -8.81 -2.17 -1.90
N ALA A 53 -8.54 -1.59 -0.73
CA ALA A 53 -9.51 -0.83 0.03
C ALA A 53 -10.07 0.36 -0.78
N LEU A 54 -9.20 1.14 -1.42
CA LEU A 54 -9.63 2.30 -2.22
C LEU A 54 -10.54 1.88 -3.37
N ARG A 55 -10.24 0.77 -4.07
CA ARG A 55 -11.08 0.24 -5.15
C ARG A 55 -12.45 -0.17 -4.62
N GLN A 56 -12.50 -1.01 -3.59
CA GLN A 56 -13.77 -1.48 -3.04
C GLN A 56 -14.63 -0.34 -2.49
N LEU A 57 -14.03 0.63 -1.80
CA LEU A 57 -14.75 1.79 -1.28
C LEU A 57 -15.26 2.71 -2.40
N ALA A 58 -14.54 2.81 -3.52
CA ALA A 58 -15.02 3.53 -4.71
C ALA A 58 -16.18 2.80 -5.40
N ASP A 59 -16.25 1.47 -5.26
CA ASP A 59 -17.34 0.62 -5.74
C ASP A 59 -18.50 0.50 -4.72
N ASP A 60 -18.66 1.49 -3.82
CA ASP A 60 -19.69 1.53 -2.76
C ASP A 60 -19.72 0.32 -1.79
N THR A 61 -18.64 -0.49 -1.74
CA THR A 61 -18.54 -1.58 -0.76
C THR A 61 -18.45 -1.01 0.64
N SER A 62 -19.27 -1.51 1.58
CA SER A 62 -19.26 -0.99 2.94
C SER A 62 -17.90 -1.19 3.63
N VAL A 63 -17.53 -0.25 4.51
CA VAL A 63 -16.28 -0.31 5.30
C VAL A 63 -16.15 -1.62 6.08
N GLN A 64 -17.27 -2.18 6.56
CA GLN A 64 -17.30 -3.47 7.24
C GLN A 64 -16.93 -4.63 6.32
N GLN A 65 -17.50 -4.67 5.11
CA GLN A 65 -17.16 -5.70 4.12
C GLN A 65 -15.70 -5.59 3.67
N VAL A 66 -15.18 -4.37 3.48
CA VAL A 66 -13.77 -4.16 3.14
C VAL A 66 -12.83 -4.64 4.25
N ALA A 67 -13.18 -4.39 5.52
CA ALA A 67 -12.40 -4.91 6.65
C ALA A 67 -12.33 -6.45 6.63
N GLY A 68 -13.47 -7.12 6.37
CA GLY A 68 -13.53 -8.57 6.22
C GLY A 68 -12.72 -9.10 5.03
N LEU A 69 -12.86 -8.47 3.86
CA LEU A 69 -12.12 -8.83 2.63
C LEU A 69 -10.59 -8.78 2.83
N LEU A 70 -10.13 -7.83 3.65
CA LEU A 70 -8.71 -7.64 3.95
C LEU A 70 -8.23 -8.42 5.18
N GLY A 71 -9.09 -9.24 5.79
CA GLY A 71 -8.75 -10.13 6.91
C GLY A 71 -8.56 -9.40 8.26
N TYR A 72 -9.23 -8.26 8.47
CA TYR A 72 -9.25 -7.57 9.75
C TYR A 72 -10.35 -8.11 10.66
N ASP A 73 -9.99 -8.38 11.92
CA ASP A 73 -10.90 -8.90 12.94
C ASP A 73 -11.91 -7.85 13.42
N SER A 74 -11.70 -6.57 13.10
CA SER A 74 -12.65 -5.49 13.38
C SER A 74 -12.53 -4.34 12.40
N VAL A 75 -13.65 -3.62 12.22
CA VAL A 75 -13.73 -2.39 11.44
C VAL A 75 -12.78 -1.32 12.00
N THR A 76 -12.69 -1.20 13.32
CA THR A 76 -11.79 -0.24 13.99
C THR A 76 -10.31 -0.52 13.69
N ALA A 77 -9.89 -1.79 13.69
CA ALA A 77 -8.52 -2.17 13.33
C ALA A 77 -8.21 -1.81 11.88
N PHE A 78 -9.16 -2.06 10.97
CA PHE A 78 -9.05 -1.65 9.58
C PHE A 78 -8.93 -0.12 9.44
N ILE A 79 -9.84 0.65 10.04
CA ILE A 79 -9.84 2.13 9.94
C ILE A 79 -8.51 2.70 10.48
N THR A 80 -8.02 2.17 11.60
CA THR A 80 -6.75 2.59 12.20
C THR A 80 -5.57 2.35 11.25
N MET A 81 -5.51 1.16 10.67
CA MET A 81 -4.48 0.82 9.67
C MET A 81 -4.62 1.71 8.43
N PHE A 82 -5.83 1.84 7.88
CA PHE A 82 -6.11 2.58 6.65
C PHE A 82 -5.72 4.05 6.76
N LYS A 83 -6.15 4.75 7.83
CA LYS A 83 -5.78 6.14 8.07
C LYS A 83 -4.27 6.32 8.20
N LYS A 84 -3.59 5.42 8.93
CA LYS A 84 -2.14 5.46 9.12
C LYS A 84 -1.38 5.23 7.80
N ALA A 85 -1.83 4.25 6.99
CA ALA A 85 -1.22 3.93 5.71
C ALA A 85 -1.44 5.06 4.69
N LEU A 86 -2.66 5.57 4.60
CA LEU A 86 -3.02 6.68 3.71
C LEU A 86 -2.26 7.96 4.08
N GLY A 87 -2.17 8.30 5.37
CA GLY A 87 -1.40 9.47 5.83
C GLY A 87 0.08 9.37 5.47
N LYS A 88 0.70 8.19 5.61
CA LYS A 88 2.09 7.97 5.17
C LYS A 88 2.26 8.08 3.66
N TRP A 89 1.31 7.54 2.90
CA TRP A 89 1.33 7.62 1.45
C TRP A 89 1.18 9.07 0.97
N LEU A 90 0.21 9.82 1.52
CA LEU A 90 0.00 11.24 1.22
C LEU A 90 1.21 12.09 1.59
N ALA A 91 1.86 11.84 2.74
CA ALA A 91 3.08 12.52 3.12
C ALA A 91 4.22 12.27 2.11
N SER A 92 4.37 11.01 1.67
CA SER A 92 5.37 10.65 0.64
C SER A 92 5.07 11.30 -0.71
N VAL A 93 3.80 11.35 -1.12
CA VAL A 93 3.38 11.99 -2.37
C VAL A 93 3.58 13.50 -2.28
N ALA A 94 3.20 14.13 -1.18
CA ALA A 94 3.44 15.55 -0.95
C ALA A 94 4.94 15.90 -1.03
N SER A 95 5.81 15.11 -0.42
CA SER A 95 7.27 15.31 -0.56
C SER A 95 7.75 15.16 -2.00
N SER A 96 7.20 14.23 -2.78
CA SER A 96 7.59 14.03 -4.19
C SER A 96 7.04 15.12 -5.11
N THR A 97 5.82 15.59 -4.89
CA THR A 97 5.16 16.61 -5.69
C THR A 97 5.75 18.00 -5.42
N LEU A 98 6.10 18.30 -4.16
CA LEU A 98 6.78 19.56 -3.81
C LEU A 98 8.19 19.66 -4.41
N LEU A 99 8.85 18.54 -4.71
CA LEU A 99 10.16 18.50 -5.37
C LEU A 99 10.07 18.49 -6.91
N SER A 100 8.93 18.11 -7.50
CA SER A 100 8.70 18.13 -8.97
C SER A 100 7.90 19.33 -9.48
N GLY A 101 7.32 20.15 -8.60
CA GLY A 101 6.27 21.13 -8.96
C GLY A 101 6.53 22.60 -8.63
N ALA A 102 7.79 23.04 -8.46
CA ALA A 102 8.13 24.47 -8.32
C ALA A 102 8.48 25.15 -9.66
N SER A 103 7.86 24.73 -10.77
CA SER A 103 7.81 25.53 -12.00
C SER A 103 6.45 26.19 -12.10
N THR A 104 6.31 27.35 -11.46
CA THR A 104 5.17 28.26 -11.61
C THR A 104 4.99 28.60 -13.09
N PRO A 105 3.80 28.42 -13.70
CA PRO A 105 3.55 28.92 -15.03
C PRO A 105 3.57 30.45 -14.99
N GLN A 106 4.39 30.98 -15.89
CA GLN A 106 4.58 32.38 -16.25
C GLN A 106 3.27 33.18 -16.25
N ALA A 107 3.04 33.97 -15.19
CA ALA A 107 2.10 35.08 -15.21
C ALA A 107 2.83 36.34 -15.73
N SER A 108 3.25 36.31 -17.00
CA SER A 108 3.54 37.51 -17.75
C SER A 108 2.48 37.61 -18.84
N HIS A 109 1.49 38.48 -18.64
CA HIS A 109 1.20 39.58 -19.54
C HIS A 109 0.23 40.53 -18.83
N LEU A 110 0.84 41.55 -18.21
CA LEU A 110 0.20 42.82 -17.93
C LEU A 110 -0.24 43.48 -19.25
N ARG A 111 -1.42 44.10 -19.18
CA ARG A 111 -1.78 45.41 -19.74
C ARG A 111 -1.86 45.61 -21.26
N ARG A 112 -3.06 46.09 -21.60
CA ARG A 112 -3.45 47.07 -22.64
C ARG A 112 -3.52 46.57 -24.07
#